data_AF-A0A3C1PBW1-F1
#
_entry.id   AF-A0A3C1PBW1-F1
#
_cell.length_a   1.000
_cell.length_b   1.000
_cell.length_c   1.000
_cell.angle_alpha   90.00
_cell.angle_beta   90.00
_cell.angle_gamma   90.00
#
_symmetry.space_group_name_H-M   'P 1'
#
loop_
_entity.id
_entity.type
_entity.pdbx_description
1 polymer ?
#
loop_
_entity_poly.entity_id
_entity_poly.type
_entity_poly.pdbx_seq_one_letter_code
_entity_poly.pdbx_strand_id
1 'polypeptide(L)' 'MPPVHNDPHAQAYQLAFFAPIKIGAMIGTAIGGPAGAPIGYALGAIVGISAVWNMASHRH' A
#
# COMPACT_ATOMS: atom_id res chain seq x y z
N MET A 1 21.92 6.65 -14.65
CA MET A 1 20.62 6.32 -14.01
C MET A 1 20.95 5.88 -12.59
N PRO A 2 20.60 6.65 -11.55
CA PRO A 2 20.83 6.18 -10.18
C PRO A 2 20.10 4.85 -9.96
N PRO A 3 20.64 3.93 -9.15
CA PRO A 3 19.96 2.68 -8.84
C PRO A 3 18.63 3.00 -8.15
N VAL A 4 17.53 2.48 -8.69
CA VAL A 4 16.15 2.72 -8.20
C VAL A 4 15.98 2.39 -6.70
N HIS A 5 16.85 1.57 -6.13
CA HIS A 5 16.86 1.25 -4.69
C HIS A 5 17.34 2.42 -3.80
N ASN A 6 18.00 3.43 -4.37
CA ASN A 6 18.55 4.62 -3.69
C ASN A 6 17.70 5.87 -3.90
N ASP A 7 16.66 5.81 -4.73
CA ASP A 7 15.79 6.94 -5.02
C ASP A 7 14.72 7.04 -3.91
N PRO A 8 14.72 8.09 -3.07
CA PRO A 8 13.77 8.22 -1.94
C PRO A 8 12.31 8.18 -2.41
N HIS A 9 12.05 8.65 -3.62
CA HIS A 9 10.73 8.60 -4.22
C HIS A 9 10.30 7.18 -4.59
N ALA A 10 11.20 6.35 -5.14
CA ALA A 10 10.89 4.97 -5.48
C ALA A 10 10.54 4.15 -4.22
N GLN A 11 11.26 4.40 -3.13
CA GLN A 11 10.97 3.81 -1.82
C GLN A 11 9.61 4.29 -1.28
N ALA A 12 9.28 5.57 -1.45
CA ALA A 12 7.98 6.12 -1.05
C ALA A 12 6.80 5.44 -1.76
N TYR A 13 6.89 5.18 -3.07
CA TYR A 13 5.83 4.46 -3.80
C TYR A 13 5.67 3.02 -3.32
N GLN A 14 6.78 2.32 -3.05
CA GLN A 14 6.72 0.97 -2.54
C GLN A 14 6.02 0.93 -1.16
N LEU A 15 6.39 1.83 -0.25
CA LEU A 15 5.75 1.93 1.06
C LEU A 15 4.27 2.30 0.94
N ALA A 16 3.94 3.26 0.08
CA ALA A 16 2.57 3.70 -0.19
C ALA A 16 1.66 2.55 -0.65
N PHE A 17 2.21 1.62 -1.43
CA PHE A 17 1.48 0.46 -1.91
C PHE A 17 1.41 -0.67 -0.87
N PHE A 18 2.54 -1.07 -0.30
CA PHE A 18 2.61 -2.27 0.55
C PHE A 18 2.14 -2.07 1.99
N ALA A 19 2.30 -0.87 2.55
CA ALA A 19 1.88 -0.59 3.92
C ALA A 19 0.36 -0.79 4.12
N PRO A 20 -0.54 -0.15 3.33
CA PRO A 20 -1.97 -0.31 3.52
C PRO A 20 -2.46 -1.75 3.26
N ILE A 21 -1.81 -2.49 2.34
CA ILE A 21 -2.10 -3.93 2.13
C ILE A 21 -1.86 -4.75 3.41
N LYS A 22 -0.69 -4.58 4.03
CA LYS A 22 -0.31 -5.31 5.25
C LYS A 22 -1.21 -4.92 6.42
N ILE A 23 -1.44 -3.63 6.60
CA ILE A 23 -2.30 -3.10 7.67
C ILE A 23 -3.73 -3.59 7.47
N GLY A 24 -4.26 -3.49 6.25
CA GLY A 24 -5.59 -3.98 5.90
C GLY A 24 -5.75 -5.46 6.21
N ALA A 25 -4.81 -6.31 5.79
CA ALA A 25 -4.83 -7.74 6.10
C ALA A 25 -4.79 -8.03 7.62
N MET A 26 -3.97 -7.30 8.38
CA MET A 26 -3.91 -7.42 9.84
C MET A 26 -5.23 -7.03 10.50
N ILE A 27 -5.80 -5.88 10.11
CA ILE A 27 -7.10 -5.41 10.63
C ILE A 27 -8.21 -6.39 10.26
N GLY A 28 -8.24 -6.84 9.01
CA GLY A 28 -9.20 -7.84 8.55
C GLY A 28 -9.11 -9.14 9.34
N THR A 29 -7.89 -9.60 9.63
CA THR A 29 -7.68 -10.77 10.49
C THR A 29 -8.14 -10.54 11.93
N ALA A 30 -7.84 -9.37 12.49
CA ALA A 30 -8.20 -9.03 13.87
C ALA A 30 -9.72 -8.93 14.08
N ILE A 31 -10.46 -8.42 13.09
CA ILE A 31 -11.91 -8.19 13.20
C ILE A 31 -12.72 -9.40 12.71
N GLY A 32 -12.35 -9.98 11.57
CA GLY A 32 -13.11 -11.04 10.90
C GLY A 32 -12.46 -12.43 10.96
N GLY A 33 -11.38 -12.59 11.72
CA GLY A 33 -10.61 -13.83 11.75
C GLY A 33 -10.01 -14.18 10.38
N PRO A 34 -9.77 -15.47 10.09
CA PRO A 34 -9.19 -15.89 8.81
C PRO A 34 -9.97 -15.43 7.57
N ALA A 35 -11.30 -15.30 7.68
CA ALA A 35 -12.16 -14.85 6.59
C ALA A 35 -12.09 -13.33 6.35
N GLY A 36 -11.76 -12.53 7.37
CA GLY A 36 -11.59 -11.08 7.24
C GLY A 36 -10.26 -10.68 6.63
N ALA A 37 -9.23 -11.52 6.71
CA ALA A 37 -7.92 -11.30 6.10
C ALA A 37 -7.96 -10.96 4.58
N PRO A 38 -8.66 -11.73 3.71
CA PRO A 38 -8.75 -11.41 2.29
C PRO A 38 -9.49 -10.09 2.01
N ILE A 39 -10.51 -9.77 2.81
CA ILE A 39 -11.26 -8.50 2.67
C ILE A 39 -10.35 -7.33 3.04
N GLY A 40 -9.67 -7.44 4.18
CA GLY A 40 -8.70 -6.45 4.63
C GLY A 40 -7.55 -6.24 3.63
N TYR A 41 -7.03 -7.33 3.05
CA TYR A 41 -6.02 -7.28 2.00
C TYR A 41 -6.53 -6.51 0.77
N ALA A 42 -7.74 -6.82 0.29
CA ALA A 42 -8.34 -6.18 -0.88
C ALA A 42 -8.56 -4.67 -0.65
N LEU A 43 -9.06 -4.29 0.52
CA LEU A 43 -9.23 -2.89 0.89
C LEU A 43 -7.89 -2.15 0.98
N GLY A 44 -6.88 -2.79 1.60
CA GLY A 44 -5.53 -2.26 1.66
C GLY A 44 -4.89 -2.05 0.28
N ALA A 45 -5.16 -2.94 -0.67
CA ALA A 45 -4.69 -2.81 -2.05
C ALA A 45 -5.35 -1.62 -2.77
N ILE A 46 -6.66 -1.42 -2.60
CA ILE A 46 -7.39 -0.27 -3.17
C ILE A 46 -6.81 1.05 -2.65
N VAL A 47 -6.57 1.14 -1.34
CA VAL A 47 -5.97 2.32 -0.71
C VAL A 47 -4.54 2.54 -1.20
N GLY A 48 -3.72 1.48 -1.26
CA GLY A 48 -2.34 1.57 -1.73
C GLY A 48 -2.21 2.05 -3.17
N ILE A 49 -3.08 1.55 -4.06
CA ILE A 49 -3.18 2.03 -5.45
C ILE A 49 -3.52 3.53 -5.47
N SER A 50 -4.51 3.94 -4.69
CA SER A 50 -4.97 5.33 -4.63
C SER A 50 -3.90 6.27 -4.09
N ALA A 51 -3.12 5.83 -3.08
CA ALA A 51 -2.03 6.60 -2.50
C ALA A 51 -0.89 6.83 -3.52
N VAL A 52 -0.53 5.80 -4.29
CA VAL A 52 0.45 5.91 -5.36
C VAL A 52 -0.03 6.89 -6.45
N TRP A 53 -1.29 6.79 -6.87
CA TRP A 53 -1.87 7.73 -7.82
C TRP A 53 -1.84 9.17 -7.30
N ASN A 54 -2.18 9.39 -6.03
CA ASN A 54 -2.10 10.71 -5.42
C ASN A 54 -0.68 11.29 -5.46
N MET A 55 0.33 10.47 -5.13
CA MET A 55 1.74 10.86 -5.19
C MET A 55 2.20 11.17 -6.62
N ALA A 56 1.66 10.48 -7.62
CA ALA A 56 1.91 10.79 -9.03
C ALA A 56 1.24 12.11 -9.46
N SER A 57 0.06 12.42 -8.93
CA SER A 57 -0.67 13.66 -9.22
C SER A 57 -0.04 14.92 -8.61
N HIS A 58 0.67 14.79 -7.48
CA HIS A 58 1.39 15.91 -6.83
C HIS A 58 2.78 16.19 -7.41
N ARG A 59 3.12 15.58 -8.56
CA ARG A 59 4.38 15.80 -9.29
C ARG A 59 4.27 16.90 -10.38
N HIS A 60 3.15 17.61 -10.44
CA HIS A 60 2.91 18.75 -11.34
C HIS A 60 3.10 20.08 -10.59
#